data_AF-A0A4C2ACG7-F1
#
_entry.id   AF-A0A4C2ACG7-F1
#
_cell.length_a   1.000
_cell.length_b   1.000
_cell.length_c   1.000
_cell.angle_alpha   90.00
_cell.angle_beta   90.00
_cell.angle_gamma   90.00
#
_symmetry.space_group_name_H-M   'P 1'
#
loop_
_entity.id
_entity.type
_entity.pdbx_description
1 polymer ?
#
loop_
_entity_poly.entity_id
_entity_poly.type
_entity_poly.pdbx_seq_one_letter_code
_entity_poly.pdbx_strand_id
1 'polypeptide(L)'
;MNYDRLDISEVKGVLRNLMNWKSPGPDKLQNFWLKKFPILHGKLTELINDVIEHPNNMPSFLTQGITYLLEKDPNSRNDPSKYRPITCLPTLYKVITSCLAMRINLHCERNNIISEQQKGCRKNSRGCKEQLIIDSVVCEQAYKRHRNLSMAYIDYQKAFDSVPHEWLLRVLLLYKVHPTIVAFLQCIMKDWRTKVSLRTETEHIQTEEIAIRRGIFQGDSLSPIWFVLSLNPLSNLLNSTEYGFEIRHEGENVYKLSHLLFMDDIKLYGTNKDQLGSLLNIVEMFSNDIGMQFGLSKCRTLHILRGKLQEVPHELQDGRIIKAMTKEDTYKYLGMKQSMRMEQNQIKNELMQEFTKRIRKIMKTSLNSKNMIKAINTYAVTALTYSFGIIRWSNTEVENIQRKCRVLMTRARMHHPKSID
;
A
#
# COMPACT_ATOMS: atom_id res chain seq x y z
N MET A 1 -16.86 -6.32 19.37
CA MET A 1 -17.69 -6.19 18.16
C MET A 1 -18.97 -6.98 18.37
N ASN A 2 -20.15 -6.37 18.25
CA ASN A 2 -21.41 -7.14 18.28
C ASN A 2 -21.61 -7.85 16.93
N TYR A 3 -22.23 -9.03 16.96
CA TYR A 3 -22.58 -9.76 15.74
C TYR A 3 -24.09 -9.81 15.61
N ASP A 4 -24.56 -9.20 14.54
CA ASP A 4 -25.92 -9.29 14.04
C ASP A 4 -25.84 -9.78 12.59
N ARG A 5 -26.91 -10.40 12.07
CA ARG A 5 -26.97 -10.74 10.64
C ARG A 5 -26.80 -9.47 9.79
N LEU A 6 -26.14 -9.58 8.64
CA LEU A 6 -26.03 -8.53 7.64
C LEU A 6 -27.42 -8.16 7.14
N ASP A 7 -27.70 -6.86 7.13
CA ASP A 7 -28.90 -6.34 6.47
C ASP A 7 -28.67 -6.17 4.96
N ILE A 8 -29.77 -6.20 4.19
CA ILE A 8 -29.77 -5.99 2.75
C ILE A 8 -29.18 -4.61 2.41
N SER A 9 -29.38 -3.59 3.26
CA SER A 9 -28.79 -2.26 3.05
C SER A 9 -27.26 -2.27 3.11
N GLU A 10 -26.67 -3.06 4.02
CA GLU A 10 -25.22 -3.25 4.14
C GLU A 10 -24.65 -3.88 2.85
N VAL A 11 -25.26 -4.98 2.40
CA VAL A 11 -24.85 -5.69 1.18
C VAL A 11 -25.02 -4.80 -0.05
N LYS A 12 -26.13 -4.05 -0.17
CA LYS A 12 -26.32 -3.04 -1.22
C LYS A 12 -25.24 -1.97 -1.21
N GLY A 13 -24.86 -1.49 -0.03
CA GLY A 13 -23.80 -0.51 0.15
C GLY A 13 -22.46 -1.03 -0.36
N VAL A 14 -22.11 -2.27 -0.03
CA VAL A 14 -20.92 -2.96 -0.53
C VAL A 14 -20.97 -3.09 -2.05
N LEU A 15 -22.06 -3.64 -2.61
CA LEU A 15 -22.21 -3.85 -4.04
C LEU A 15 -22.05 -2.56 -4.82
N ARG A 16 -22.66 -1.46 -4.37
CA ARG A 16 -22.58 -0.13 -5.02
C ARG A 16 -21.14 0.35 -5.23
N ASN A 17 -20.24 0.03 -4.30
CA ASN A 17 -18.84 0.49 -4.32
C ASN A 17 -17.91 -0.39 -5.17
N LEU A 18 -18.36 -1.57 -5.62
CA LEU A 18 -17.52 -2.45 -6.45
C LEU A 18 -17.24 -1.85 -7.83
N MET A 19 -16.09 -2.13 -8.46
CA MET A 19 -15.85 -1.70 -9.85
C MET A 19 -16.55 -2.66 -10.83
N ASN A 20 -17.36 -2.13 -11.76
CA ASN A 20 -18.25 -2.94 -12.63
C ASN A 20 -17.51 -4.03 -13.43
N TRP A 21 -16.44 -3.67 -14.12
CA TRP A 21 -15.75 -4.54 -15.09
C TRP A 21 -14.41 -5.08 -14.56
N LYS A 22 -14.33 -5.32 -13.24
CA LYS A 22 -13.15 -5.96 -12.63
C LYS A 22 -13.08 -7.42 -13.12
N SER A 23 -11.87 -7.91 -13.40
CA SER A 23 -11.65 -9.29 -13.82
C SER A 23 -12.25 -10.28 -12.80
N PRO A 24 -13.08 -11.23 -13.25
CA PRO A 24 -13.68 -12.23 -12.38
C PRO A 24 -12.66 -13.31 -11.99
N GLY A 25 -13.01 -14.11 -10.99
CA GLY A 25 -12.29 -15.34 -10.67
C GLY A 25 -12.81 -16.53 -11.50
N PRO A 26 -12.62 -17.76 -11.02
CA PRO A 26 -13.17 -18.97 -11.65
C PRO A 26 -14.68 -18.95 -11.90
N ASP A 27 -15.44 -18.16 -11.12
CA ASP A 27 -16.89 -18.00 -11.24
C ASP A 27 -17.32 -17.19 -12.48
N LYS A 28 -16.37 -16.53 -13.18
CA LYS A 28 -16.60 -15.72 -14.38
C LYS A 28 -17.64 -14.60 -14.21
N LEU A 29 -18.03 -14.29 -12.98
CA LEU A 29 -19.07 -13.33 -12.65
C LEU A 29 -18.49 -11.93 -12.48
N GLN A 30 -18.98 -10.97 -13.25
CA GLN A 30 -18.58 -9.57 -13.11
C GLN A 30 -19.44 -8.84 -12.07
N ASN A 31 -18.84 -7.91 -11.33
CA ASN A 31 -19.55 -7.09 -10.34
C ASN A 31 -20.74 -6.32 -10.92
N PHE A 32 -20.68 -5.96 -12.22
CA PHE A 32 -21.75 -5.28 -12.93
C PHE A 32 -23.11 -5.99 -12.75
N TRP A 33 -23.16 -7.31 -12.91
CA TRP A 33 -24.40 -8.08 -12.85
C TRP A 33 -25.00 -8.07 -11.45
N LEU A 34 -24.17 -8.29 -10.41
CA LEU A 34 -24.63 -8.21 -9.02
C LEU A 34 -25.15 -6.81 -8.67
N LYS A 35 -24.55 -5.75 -9.21
CA LYS A 35 -25.04 -4.38 -9.02
C LYS A 35 -26.37 -4.12 -9.72
N LYS A 36 -26.55 -4.67 -10.92
CA LYS A 36 -27.68 -4.37 -11.81
C LYS A 36 -28.89 -5.28 -11.60
N PHE A 37 -28.78 -6.31 -10.76
CA PHE A 37 -29.90 -7.18 -10.40
C PHE A 37 -30.31 -7.02 -8.92
N PRO A 38 -31.03 -5.94 -8.54
CA PRO A 38 -31.50 -5.72 -7.17
C PRO A 38 -32.35 -6.85 -6.59
N ILE A 39 -33.07 -7.57 -7.44
CA ILE A 39 -33.93 -8.68 -7.02
C ILE A 39 -33.13 -9.80 -6.33
N LEU A 40 -31.84 -9.94 -6.65
CA LEU A 40 -30.96 -10.93 -6.03
C LEU A 40 -30.43 -10.50 -4.66
N HIS A 41 -30.53 -9.21 -4.29
CA HIS A 41 -29.84 -8.69 -3.10
C HIS A 41 -30.39 -9.29 -1.80
N GLY A 42 -31.70 -9.54 -1.72
CA GLY A 42 -32.30 -10.21 -0.57
C GLY A 42 -31.74 -11.62 -0.39
N LYS A 43 -31.84 -12.44 -1.43
CA LYS A 43 -31.34 -13.83 -1.37
C LYS A 43 -29.83 -13.91 -1.17
N LEU A 44 -29.07 -13.01 -1.80
CA LEU A 44 -27.62 -12.92 -1.61
C LEU A 44 -27.29 -12.60 -0.15
N THR A 45 -28.04 -11.71 0.50
CA THR A 45 -27.83 -11.36 1.91
C THR A 45 -28.08 -12.55 2.83
N GLU A 46 -29.18 -13.29 2.61
CA GLU A 46 -29.44 -14.55 3.33
C GLU A 46 -28.28 -15.53 3.19
N LEU A 47 -27.87 -15.82 1.95
CA LEU A 47 -26.79 -16.77 1.68
C LEU A 47 -25.46 -16.35 2.30
N ILE A 48 -25.13 -15.05 2.28
CA ILE A 48 -23.93 -14.53 2.92
C ILE A 48 -23.99 -14.75 4.44
N ASN A 49 -25.12 -14.49 5.08
CA ASN A 49 -25.28 -14.73 6.52
C ASN A 49 -25.19 -16.23 6.84
N ASP A 50 -25.84 -17.08 6.05
CA ASP A 50 -25.85 -18.52 6.24
C ASP A 50 -24.43 -19.10 6.17
N VAL A 51 -23.60 -18.67 5.21
CA VAL A 51 -22.20 -19.15 5.13
C VAL A 51 -21.31 -18.55 6.22
N ILE A 52 -21.59 -17.34 6.71
CA ILE A 52 -20.83 -16.76 7.84
C ILE A 52 -21.11 -17.56 9.13
N GLU A 53 -22.37 -17.96 9.35
CA GLU A 53 -22.80 -18.71 10.55
C GLU A 53 -22.46 -20.19 10.44
N HIS A 54 -22.51 -20.74 9.23
CA HIS A 54 -22.28 -22.15 8.93
C HIS A 54 -21.21 -22.28 7.83
N PRO A 55 -19.93 -21.98 8.12
CA PRO A 55 -18.88 -21.93 7.11
C PRO A 55 -18.65 -23.23 6.33
N ASN A 56 -18.98 -24.38 6.93
CA ASN A 56 -18.90 -25.69 6.26
C ASN A 56 -19.85 -25.80 5.05
N ASN A 57 -20.88 -24.95 4.97
CA ASN A 57 -21.81 -24.91 3.84
C ASN A 57 -21.24 -24.12 2.64
N MET A 58 -20.09 -23.45 2.81
CA MET A 58 -19.50 -22.66 1.74
C MET A 58 -18.95 -23.58 0.64
N PRO A 59 -19.39 -23.44 -0.62
CA PRO A 59 -18.84 -24.22 -1.72
C PRO A 59 -17.33 -23.96 -1.87
N SER A 60 -16.54 -25.04 -1.93
CA SER A 60 -15.07 -24.96 -1.97
C SER A 60 -14.55 -24.11 -3.13
N PHE A 61 -15.21 -24.11 -4.29
CA PHE A 61 -14.78 -23.31 -5.44
C PHE A 61 -14.75 -21.80 -5.14
N LEU A 62 -15.51 -21.31 -4.14
CA LEU A 62 -15.51 -19.90 -3.75
C LEU A 62 -14.19 -19.47 -3.10
N THR A 63 -13.44 -20.39 -2.50
CA THR A 63 -12.13 -20.12 -1.86
C THR A 63 -10.95 -20.42 -2.79
N GLN A 64 -11.21 -20.74 -4.07
CA GLN A 64 -10.20 -21.07 -5.05
C GLN A 64 -9.96 -19.90 -6.02
N GLY A 65 -8.71 -19.44 -6.12
CA GLY A 65 -8.32 -18.35 -7.00
C GLY A 65 -7.50 -18.79 -8.22
N ILE A 66 -7.39 -17.88 -9.20
CA ILE A 66 -6.40 -17.98 -10.28
C ILE A 66 -5.38 -16.85 -10.11
N THR A 67 -4.12 -17.20 -9.93
CA THR A 67 -3.03 -16.24 -9.75
C THR A 67 -2.34 -15.97 -11.07
N TYR A 68 -2.25 -14.70 -11.43
CA TYR A 68 -1.50 -14.19 -12.57
C TYR A 68 -0.23 -13.49 -12.08
N LEU A 69 0.87 -13.67 -12.81
CA LEU A 69 2.15 -13.03 -12.51
C LEU A 69 2.29 -11.77 -13.35
N LEU A 70 2.27 -10.60 -12.71
CA LEU A 70 2.50 -9.32 -13.38
C LEU A 70 3.97 -8.88 -13.27
N GLU A 71 4.57 -8.48 -14.38
CA GLU A 71 5.93 -7.94 -14.42
C GLU A 71 6.02 -6.64 -13.60
N LYS A 72 6.99 -6.55 -12.68
CA LYS A 72 7.32 -5.30 -11.97
C LYS A 72 8.21 -4.39 -12.83
N ASP A 73 9.13 -4.99 -13.58
CA ASP A 73 10.09 -4.29 -14.46
C ASP A 73 10.21 -5.01 -15.81
N PRO A 74 9.89 -4.36 -16.93
CA PRO A 74 10.05 -4.93 -18.27
C PRO A 74 11.49 -5.38 -18.59
N ASN A 75 12.49 -4.82 -17.92
CA ASN A 75 13.91 -5.10 -18.17
C ASN A 75 14.44 -6.32 -17.42
N SER A 76 13.62 -7.01 -16.60
CA SER A 76 14.07 -8.11 -15.74
C SER A 76 13.14 -9.33 -15.81
N ARG A 77 12.73 -9.72 -17.02
CA ARG A 77 11.80 -10.85 -17.25
C ARG A 77 12.31 -12.21 -16.81
N ASN A 78 13.63 -12.39 -16.74
CA ASN A 78 14.23 -13.68 -16.39
C ASN A 78 14.30 -13.94 -14.87
N ASP A 79 13.90 -12.99 -14.02
CA ASP A 79 13.92 -13.13 -12.57
C ASP A 79 12.49 -13.27 -12.00
N PRO A 80 12.08 -14.47 -11.55
CA PRO A 80 10.77 -14.69 -10.95
C PRO A 80 10.44 -13.77 -9.76
N SER A 81 11.46 -13.27 -9.03
CA SER A 81 11.26 -12.36 -7.90
C SER A 81 10.74 -10.98 -8.32
N LYS A 82 10.92 -10.64 -9.62
CA LYS A 82 10.44 -9.41 -10.25
C LYS A 82 9.00 -9.51 -10.75
N TYR A 83 8.31 -10.60 -10.47
CA TYR A 83 6.88 -10.71 -10.72
C TYR A 83 6.07 -10.43 -9.44
N ARG A 84 4.87 -9.90 -9.63
CA ARG A 84 3.87 -9.71 -8.58
C ARG A 84 2.72 -10.69 -8.80
N PRO A 85 2.48 -11.63 -7.88
CA PRO A 85 1.30 -12.47 -7.95
C PRO A 85 0.04 -11.64 -7.67
N ILE A 86 -0.97 -11.74 -8.53
CA ILE A 86 -2.30 -11.19 -8.29
C ILE A 86 -3.31 -12.32 -8.43
N THR A 87 -4.06 -12.59 -7.36
CA THR A 87 -5.05 -13.66 -7.33
C THR A 87 -6.42 -13.11 -7.70
N CYS A 88 -6.95 -13.57 -8.83
CA CYS A 88 -8.33 -13.37 -9.23
C CYS A 88 -9.22 -14.36 -8.47
N LEU A 89 -9.79 -13.88 -7.36
CA LEU A 89 -10.75 -14.62 -6.55
C LEU A 89 -12.18 -14.52 -7.11
N PRO A 90 -13.04 -15.52 -6.82
CA PRO A 90 -14.46 -15.48 -7.12
C PRO A 90 -15.10 -14.17 -6.65
N THR A 91 -15.96 -13.63 -7.48
CA THR A 91 -16.68 -12.39 -7.20
C THR A 91 -17.58 -12.52 -6.00
N LEU A 92 -18.29 -13.64 -5.83
CA LEU A 92 -19.12 -13.88 -4.64
C LEU A 92 -18.29 -13.93 -3.35
N TYR A 93 -17.11 -14.59 -3.38
CA TYR A 93 -16.16 -14.58 -2.26
C TYR A 93 -15.76 -13.15 -1.88
N LYS A 94 -15.38 -12.35 -2.87
CA LYS A 94 -15.01 -10.94 -2.64
C LYS A 94 -16.16 -10.11 -2.09
N VAL A 95 -17.42 -10.42 -2.41
CA VAL A 95 -18.59 -9.74 -1.81
C VAL A 95 -18.69 -10.08 -0.33
N ILE A 96 -18.57 -11.37 0.04
CA ILE A 96 -18.59 -11.81 1.44
C ILE A 96 -17.47 -11.11 2.22
N THR A 97 -16.23 -11.19 1.74
CA THR A 97 -15.07 -10.57 2.41
C THR A 97 -15.15 -9.05 2.41
N SER A 98 -15.79 -8.41 1.43
CA SER A 98 -16.05 -6.96 1.45
C SER A 98 -17.03 -6.57 2.55
N CYS A 99 -18.06 -7.39 2.81
CA CYS A 99 -18.99 -7.16 3.93
C CYS A 99 -18.27 -7.27 5.28
N LEU A 100 -17.43 -8.29 5.44
CA LEU A 100 -16.60 -8.46 6.64
C LEU A 100 -15.60 -7.31 6.80
N ALA A 101 -14.92 -6.92 5.72
CA ALA A 101 -14.00 -5.79 5.73
C ALA A 101 -14.71 -4.50 6.16
N MET A 102 -15.92 -4.25 5.65
CA MET A 102 -16.72 -3.09 6.06
C MET A 102 -16.97 -3.09 7.57
N ARG A 103 -17.45 -4.21 8.13
CA ARG A 103 -17.77 -4.31 9.56
C ARG A 103 -16.52 -4.24 10.45
N ILE A 104 -15.43 -4.89 10.06
CA ILE A 104 -14.16 -4.83 10.81
C ILE A 104 -13.59 -3.40 10.78
N ASN A 105 -13.65 -2.69 9.65
CA ASN A 105 -13.24 -1.29 9.60
C ASN A 105 -14.10 -0.42 10.52
N LEU A 106 -15.42 -0.58 10.51
CA LEU A 106 -16.30 0.17 11.42
C LEU A 106 -16.00 -0.11 12.89
N HIS A 107 -15.72 -1.37 13.24
CA HIS A 107 -15.28 -1.74 14.59
C HIS A 107 -13.94 -1.08 14.95
N CYS A 108 -12.98 -1.04 14.03
CA CYS A 108 -11.69 -0.39 14.23
C CYS A 108 -11.83 1.13 14.42
N GLU A 109 -12.66 1.78 13.60
CA GLU A 109 -12.94 3.22 13.67
C GLU A 109 -13.63 3.59 15.00
N ARG A 110 -14.69 2.87 15.37
CA ARG A 110 -15.47 3.13 16.61
C ARG A 110 -14.66 2.97 17.89
N ASN A 111 -13.68 2.06 17.89
CA ASN A 111 -12.88 1.74 19.07
C ASN A 111 -11.44 2.29 18.98
N ASN A 112 -11.16 3.13 17.96
CA ASN A 112 -9.86 3.75 17.74
C ASN A 112 -8.67 2.75 17.77
N ILE A 113 -8.86 1.58 17.14
CA ILE A 113 -7.94 0.42 17.26
C ILE A 113 -6.64 0.64 16.51
N ILE A 114 -6.72 1.21 15.30
CA ILE A 114 -5.55 1.36 14.43
C ILE A 114 -4.74 2.55 14.91
N SER A 115 -3.46 2.32 15.14
CA SER A 115 -2.50 3.32 15.59
C SER A 115 -2.31 4.45 14.57
N GLU A 116 -2.22 5.70 15.02
CA GLU A 116 -2.17 6.90 14.17
C GLU A 116 -1.02 6.88 13.16
N GLN A 117 0.11 6.27 13.55
CA GLN A 117 1.32 6.16 12.73
C GLN A 117 1.12 5.21 11.52
N GLN A 118 0.09 4.36 11.52
CA GLN A 118 -0.31 3.57 10.36
C GLN A 118 -1.18 4.41 9.44
N LYS A 119 -0.61 4.86 8.32
CA LYS A 119 -1.30 5.64 7.30
C LYS A 119 -1.71 4.82 6.07
N GLY A 120 -1.36 3.53 6.03
CA GLY A 120 -1.84 2.57 5.04
C GLY A 120 -3.29 2.14 5.29
N CYS A 121 -4.04 1.89 4.21
CA CYS A 121 -5.42 1.40 4.22
C CYS A 121 -6.43 2.18 5.09
N ARG A 122 -6.15 3.44 5.46
CA ARG A 122 -7.10 4.29 6.19
C ARG A 122 -8.08 5.00 5.25
N LYS A 123 -9.38 4.84 5.49
CA LYS A 123 -10.42 5.57 4.77
C LYS A 123 -10.33 7.08 5.04
N ASN A 124 -10.74 7.86 4.04
CA ASN A 124 -10.81 9.33 4.11
C ASN A 124 -9.50 10.02 4.54
N SER A 125 -8.35 9.36 4.37
CA SER A 125 -7.04 9.91 4.67
C SER A 125 -6.26 10.17 3.39
N ARG A 126 -5.36 11.15 3.41
CA ARG A 126 -4.31 11.29 2.39
C ARG A 126 -3.03 10.65 2.91
N GLY A 127 -3.15 9.45 3.47
CA GLY A 127 -2.13 8.83 4.32
C GLY A 127 -0.71 8.86 3.74
N CYS A 128 -0.57 8.54 2.46
CA CYS A 128 0.72 8.58 1.77
C CYS A 128 1.34 9.99 1.72
N LYS A 129 0.54 11.03 1.45
CA LYS A 129 0.98 12.43 1.41
C LYS A 129 1.25 12.97 2.82
N GLU A 130 0.38 12.67 3.79
CA GLU A 130 0.57 13.04 5.20
C GLU A 130 1.90 12.49 5.73
N GLN A 131 2.17 11.21 5.48
CA GLN A 131 3.40 10.53 5.90
C GLN A 131 4.66 11.15 5.28
N LEU A 132 4.62 11.49 3.99
CA LEU A 132 5.72 12.18 3.31
C LEU A 132 5.94 13.60 3.84
N ILE A 133 4.88 14.30 4.22
CA ILE A 133 4.99 15.65 4.83
C ILE A 133 5.61 15.54 6.23
N ILE A 134 5.12 14.63 7.08
CA ILE A 134 5.66 14.41 8.43
C ILE A 134 7.15 14.08 8.36
N ASP A 135 7.51 13.15 7.48
CA ASP A 135 8.90 12.75 7.24
C ASP A 135 9.77 13.91 6.74
N SER A 136 9.26 14.70 5.79
CA SER A 136 9.93 15.92 5.31
C SER A 136 10.19 16.93 6.43
N VAL A 137 9.22 17.13 7.34
CA VAL A 137 9.36 18.00 8.50
C VAL A 137 10.45 17.49 9.45
N VAL A 138 10.48 16.19 9.75
CA VAL A 138 11.53 15.57 10.59
C VAL A 138 12.90 15.79 9.99
N CYS A 139 13.09 15.45 8.71
CA CYS A 139 14.35 15.59 8.01
C CYS A 139 14.82 17.06 7.93
N GLU A 140 13.91 17.99 7.60
CA GLU A 140 14.22 19.42 7.53
C GLU A 140 14.57 20.02 8.89
N GLN A 141 13.86 19.63 9.97
CA GLN A 141 14.22 20.08 11.32
C GLN A 141 15.57 19.54 11.76
N ALA A 142 15.89 18.28 11.48
CA ALA A 142 17.19 17.70 11.78
C ALA A 142 18.31 18.44 11.04
N TYR A 143 18.12 18.70 9.75
CA TYR A 143 19.08 19.40 8.90
C TYR A 143 19.27 20.87 9.31
N LYS A 144 18.20 21.67 9.36
CA LYS A 144 18.28 23.12 9.60
C LYS A 144 18.66 23.50 11.02
N ARG A 145 18.26 22.69 12.01
CA ARG A 145 18.57 22.94 13.43
C ARG A 145 19.79 22.16 13.90
N HIS A 146 20.53 21.52 12.99
CA HIS A 146 21.70 20.70 13.28
C HIS A 146 21.46 19.66 14.40
N ARG A 147 20.27 19.06 14.41
CA ARG A 147 19.90 18.03 15.38
C ARG A 147 20.32 16.66 14.88
N ASN A 148 20.54 15.75 15.82
CA ASN A 148 20.82 14.37 15.49
C ASN A 148 19.51 13.66 15.08
N LEU A 149 19.62 12.79 14.08
CA LEU A 149 18.53 11.97 13.58
C LEU A 149 19.10 10.65 13.10
N SER A 150 18.50 9.54 13.52
CA SER A 150 18.83 8.20 13.06
C SER A 150 17.55 7.56 12.56
N MET A 151 17.58 6.99 11.35
CA MET A 151 16.41 6.40 10.70
C MET A 151 16.73 5.02 10.18
N ALA A 152 15.71 4.17 10.11
CA ALA A 152 15.76 2.91 9.41
C ALA A 152 14.55 2.76 8.50
N TYR A 153 14.78 2.27 7.29
CA TYR A 153 13.77 1.81 6.35
C TYR A 153 13.74 0.29 6.43
N ILE A 154 12.56 -0.28 6.68
CA ILE A 154 12.35 -1.72 6.81
C ILE A 154 11.25 -2.13 5.83
N ASP A 155 11.52 -3.19 5.06
CA ASP A 155 10.61 -3.81 4.12
C ASP A 155 10.58 -5.30 4.42
N TYR A 156 9.39 -5.91 4.47
CA TYR A 156 9.26 -7.35 4.66
C TYR A 156 9.37 -8.11 3.35
N GLN A 157 10.06 -9.24 3.38
CA GLN A 157 10.09 -10.13 2.23
C GLN A 157 8.69 -10.72 1.99
N LYS A 158 8.11 -10.45 0.82
CA LYS A 158 6.80 -10.99 0.40
C LYS A 158 5.74 -10.84 1.50
N ALA A 159 5.57 -9.62 2.03
CA ALA A 159 4.83 -9.37 3.26
C ALA A 159 3.44 -10.03 3.31
N PHE A 160 2.62 -9.85 2.28
CA PHE A 160 1.28 -10.45 2.18
C PHE A 160 1.29 -11.97 2.15
N ASP A 161 2.32 -12.57 1.56
CA ASP A 161 2.42 -14.03 1.40
C ASP A 161 3.06 -14.70 2.64
N SER A 162 3.58 -13.89 3.58
CA SER A 162 4.42 -14.34 4.68
C SER A 162 3.76 -14.24 6.06
N VAL A 163 2.54 -13.73 6.18
CA VAL A 163 1.88 -13.68 7.50
C VAL A 163 1.33 -15.06 7.89
N PRO A 164 1.69 -15.66 9.03
CA PRO A 164 1.10 -16.94 9.46
C PRO A 164 -0.41 -16.84 9.68
N HIS A 165 -1.15 -17.88 9.28
CA HIS A 165 -2.60 -17.94 9.50
C HIS A 165 -2.97 -17.88 10.98
N GLU A 166 -2.17 -18.53 11.84
CA GLU A 166 -2.37 -18.50 13.29
C GLU A 166 -2.29 -17.07 13.84
N TRP A 167 -1.28 -16.30 13.43
CA TRP A 167 -1.15 -14.89 13.82
C TRP A 167 -2.32 -14.05 13.33
N LEU A 168 -2.73 -14.23 12.07
CA LEU A 168 -3.88 -13.53 11.49
C LEU A 168 -5.17 -13.76 12.30
N LEU A 169 -5.43 -14.99 12.73
CA LEU A 169 -6.57 -15.32 13.58
C LEU A 169 -6.41 -14.76 15.00
N ARG A 170 -5.22 -14.88 15.58
CA ARG A 170 -4.91 -14.36 16.93
C ARG A 170 -5.10 -12.86 17.03
N VAL A 171 -4.72 -12.12 16.00
CA VAL A 171 -4.89 -10.66 15.91
C VAL A 171 -6.36 -10.24 15.90
N LEU A 172 -7.23 -11.00 15.22
CA LEU A 172 -8.67 -10.71 15.24
C LEU A 172 -9.26 -10.88 16.65
N LEU A 173 -8.81 -11.91 17.37
CA LEU A 173 -9.20 -12.14 18.78
C LEU A 173 -8.66 -11.02 19.68
N LEU A 174 -7.39 -10.63 19.52
CA LEU A 174 -6.76 -9.53 20.25
C LEU A 174 -7.57 -8.23 20.13
N TYR A 175 -8.09 -7.95 18.94
CA TYR A 175 -8.90 -6.76 18.67
C TYR A 175 -10.40 -6.95 18.87
N LYS A 176 -10.82 -8.04 19.53
CA LYS A 176 -12.22 -8.30 19.91
C LYS A 176 -13.18 -8.31 18.71
N VAL A 177 -12.71 -8.82 17.57
CA VAL A 177 -13.57 -9.19 16.43
C VAL A 177 -14.42 -10.38 16.87
N HIS A 178 -15.69 -10.39 16.45
CA HIS A 178 -16.65 -11.35 16.97
C HIS A 178 -16.25 -12.81 16.63
N PRO A 179 -16.37 -13.77 17.57
CA PRO A 179 -15.98 -15.16 17.34
C PRO A 179 -16.57 -15.82 16.09
N THR A 180 -17.83 -15.51 15.73
CA THR A 180 -18.45 -16.02 14.49
C THR A 180 -17.64 -15.66 13.24
N ILE A 181 -17.16 -14.41 13.14
CA ILE A 181 -16.35 -13.96 12.00
C ILE A 181 -14.98 -14.65 12.02
N VAL A 182 -14.38 -14.80 13.21
CA VAL A 182 -13.09 -15.48 13.35
C VAL A 182 -13.20 -16.95 12.97
N ALA A 183 -14.27 -17.64 13.41
CA ALA A 183 -14.56 -19.03 13.06
C ALA A 183 -14.82 -19.20 11.56
N PHE A 184 -15.58 -18.30 10.95
CA PHE A 184 -15.78 -18.26 9.50
C PHE A 184 -14.43 -18.18 8.77
N LEU A 185 -13.60 -17.19 9.12
CA LEU A 185 -12.29 -16.99 8.49
C LEU A 185 -11.36 -18.18 8.72
N GLN A 186 -11.31 -18.73 9.93
CA GLN A 186 -10.53 -19.91 10.26
C GLN A 186 -10.94 -21.13 9.42
N CYS A 187 -12.24 -21.31 9.18
CA CYS A 187 -12.75 -22.40 8.37
C CYS A 187 -12.33 -22.24 6.91
N ILE A 188 -12.67 -21.12 6.28
CA ILE A 188 -12.42 -20.92 4.84
C ILE A 188 -10.93 -20.91 4.49
N MET A 189 -10.07 -20.46 5.42
CA MET A 189 -8.61 -20.45 5.24
C MET A 189 -8.03 -21.84 5.00
N LYS A 190 -8.66 -22.91 5.52
CA LYS A 190 -8.23 -24.30 5.29
C LYS A 190 -8.43 -24.72 3.83
N ASP A 191 -9.40 -24.11 3.17
CA ASP A 191 -9.81 -24.40 1.79
C ASP A 191 -9.25 -23.38 0.78
N TRP A 192 -8.39 -22.47 1.22
CA TRP A 192 -7.73 -21.53 0.32
C TRP A 192 -6.78 -22.27 -0.63
N ARG A 193 -7.10 -22.22 -1.92
CA ARG A 193 -6.27 -22.77 -3.00
C ARG A 193 -6.08 -21.73 -4.10
N THR A 194 -4.99 -21.85 -4.85
CA THR A 194 -4.81 -21.11 -6.10
C THR A 194 -4.21 -22.01 -7.17
N LYS A 195 -4.50 -21.71 -8.43
CA LYS A 195 -3.71 -22.16 -9.58
C LYS A 195 -2.94 -20.99 -10.14
N VAL A 196 -1.67 -21.16 -10.50
CA VAL A 196 -0.92 -20.12 -11.23
C VAL A 196 -1.18 -20.31 -12.71
N SER A 197 -1.61 -19.24 -13.38
CA SER A 197 -1.94 -19.25 -14.80
C SER A 197 -0.98 -18.34 -15.56
N LEU A 198 -0.27 -18.91 -16.52
CA LEU A 198 0.56 -18.21 -17.48
C LEU A 198 -0.07 -18.31 -18.87
N ARG A 199 -0.28 -17.17 -19.51
CA ARG A 199 -0.76 -17.10 -20.89
C ARG A 199 0.33 -16.48 -21.75
N THR A 200 0.86 -17.26 -22.68
CA THR A 200 1.75 -16.78 -23.74
C THR A 200 0.92 -16.53 -25.01
N GLU A 201 1.57 -16.08 -26.09
CA GLU A 201 0.90 -15.90 -27.38
C GLU A 201 0.44 -17.24 -27.97
N THR A 202 1.15 -18.33 -27.66
CA THR A 202 0.96 -19.66 -28.25
C THR A 202 0.33 -20.67 -27.30
N GLU A 203 0.45 -20.48 -25.99
CA GLU A 203 0.09 -21.49 -24.99
C GLU A 203 -0.60 -20.91 -23.75
N HIS A 204 -1.39 -21.75 -23.11
CA HIS A 204 -1.93 -21.50 -21.77
C HIS A 204 -1.45 -22.60 -20.84
N ILE A 205 -0.57 -22.23 -19.92
CA ILE A 205 0.02 -23.15 -18.94
C ILE A 205 -0.59 -22.83 -17.57
N GLN A 206 -1.04 -23.87 -16.88
CA GLN A 206 -1.61 -23.74 -15.56
C GLN A 206 -1.02 -24.79 -14.63
N THR A 207 -0.71 -24.40 -13.39
CA THR A 207 -0.24 -25.35 -12.38
C THR A 207 -1.39 -26.19 -11.83
N GLU A 208 -1.02 -27.26 -11.13
CA GLU A 208 -1.89 -27.93 -10.17
C GLU A 208 -2.35 -26.97 -9.05
N GLU A 209 -3.31 -27.43 -8.25
CA GLU A 209 -3.81 -26.68 -7.09
C GLU A 209 -2.73 -26.52 -6.02
N ILE A 210 -2.46 -25.27 -5.67
CA ILE A 210 -1.52 -24.90 -4.63
C ILE A 210 -2.31 -24.51 -3.39
N ALA A 211 -2.06 -25.22 -2.29
CA ALA A 211 -2.63 -24.87 -0.99
C ALA A 211 -1.96 -23.65 -0.38
N ILE A 212 -2.76 -22.64 -0.05
CA ILE A 212 -2.28 -21.45 0.66
C ILE A 212 -2.23 -21.80 2.16
N ARG A 213 -1.02 -22.07 2.66
CA ARG A 213 -0.79 -22.38 4.08
C ARG A 213 -0.32 -21.17 4.89
N ARG A 214 0.02 -20.08 4.21
CA ARG A 214 0.58 -18.86 4.78
C ARG A 214 0.19 -17.67 3.90
N GLY A 215 0.05 -16.52 4.54
CA GLY A 215 -0.29 -15.27 3.90
C GLY A 215 -1.79 -15.05 3.74
N ILE A 216 -2.11 -14.05 2.94
CA ILE A 216 -3.46 -13.63 2.59
C ILE A 216 -3.53 -13.33 1.10
N PHE A 217 -4.70 -13.51 0.48
CA PHE A 217 -4.83 -13.29 -0.95
C PHE A 217 -4.58 -11.84 -1.36
N GLN A 218 -3.65 -11.63 -2.28
CA GLN A 218 -3.44 -10.33 -2.93
C GLN A 218 -4.55 -10.09 -3.96
N GLY A 219 -5.48 -9.19 -3.63
CA GLY A 219 -6.64 -8.85 -4.47
C GLY A 219 -7.99 -9.09 -3.80
N ASP A 220 -8.00 -9.72 -2.62
CA ASP A 220 -9.16 -9.81 -1.75
C ASP A 220 -9.46 -8.47 -1.07
N SER A 221 -10.74 -8.25 -0.75
CA SER A 221 -11.23 -7.03 -0.12
C SER A 221 -10.95 -6.95 1.38
N LEU A 222 -10.86 -8.10 2.08
CA LEU A 222 -10.55 -8.13 3.51
C LEU A 222 -9.04 -8.06 3.79
N SER A 223 -8.22 -8.65 2.90
CA SER A 223 -6.76 -8.70 3.05
C SER A 223 -6.09 -7.39 3.49
N PRO A 224 -6.39 -6.21 2.93
CA PRO A 224 -5.69 -4.97 3.30
C PRO A 224 -5.86 -4.59 4.79
N ILE A 225 -7.09 -4.61 5.31
CA ILE A 225 -7.35 -4.28 6.72
C ILE A 225 -6.82 -5.38 7.63
N TRP A 226 -6.92 -6.65 7.22
CA TRP A 226 -6.42 -7.76 8.02
C TRP A 226 -4.90 -7.72 8.17
N PHE A 227 -4.19 -7.38 7.09
CA PHE A 227 -2.75 -7.14 7.12
C PHE A 227 -2.38 -5.97 8.02
N VAL A 228 -3.07 -4.84 7.91
CA VAL A 228 -2.84 -3.68 8.78
C VAL A 228 -3.00 -4.04 10.26
N LEU A 229 -4.06 -4.78 10.60
CA LEU A 229 -4.26 -5.25 11.97
C LEU A 229 -3.12 -6.17 12.41
N SER A 230 -2.58 -7.00 11.52
CA SER A 230 -1.47 -7.91 11.86
C SER A 230 -0.18 -7.20 12.26
N LEU A 231 0.05 -5.98 11.78
CA LEU A 231 1.21 -5.16 12.15
C LEU A 231 0.88 -4.08 13.19
N ASN A 232 -0.39 -3.90 13.55
CA ASN A 232 -0.79 -2.87 14.50
C ASN A 232 -0.21 -3.07 15.93
N PRO A 233 -0.03 -4.30 16.45
CA PRO A 233 0.63 -4.49 17.74
C PRO A 233 2.07 -3.97 17.77
N LEU A 234 2.81 -4.06 16.67
CA LEU A 234 4.14 -3.48 16.56
C LEU A 234 4.12 -1.96 16.76
N SER A 235 3.13 -1.28 16.16
CA SER A 235 2.97 0.16 16.33
C SER A 235 2.74 0.54 17.80
N ASN A 236 1.96 -0.27 18.53
CA ASN A 236 1.73 -0.08 19.96
C ASN A 236 3.01 -0.28 20.78
N LEU A 237 3.80 -1.31 20.47
CA LEU A 237 5.11 -1.55 21.11
C LEU A 237 6.05 -0.37 20.90
N LEU A 238 6.17 0.13 19.67
CA LEU A 238 7.03 1.28 19.35
C LEU A 238 6.56 2.58 20.02
N ASN A 239 5.24 2.78 20.12
CA ASN A 239 4.65 3.93 20.81
C ASN A 239 4.81 3.87 22.34
N SER A 240 4.95 2.67 22.92
CA SER A 240 5.18 2.50 24.37
C SER A 240 6.60 2.87 24.82
N THR A 241 7.51 3.14 23.88
CA THR A 241 8.89 3.51 24.19
C THR A 241 9.07 5.01 24.42
N GLU A 242 10.16 5.36 25.10
CA GLU A 242 10.61 6.76 25.19
C GLU A 242 11.45 7.22 23.99
N TYR A 243 11.64 6.36 22.99
CA TYR A 243 12.44 6.65 21.83
C TYR A 243 11.64 7.39 20.75
N GLY A 244 12.33 8.21 19.97
CA GLY A 244 11.70 8.94 18.88
C GLY A 244 12.35 10.27 18.59
N PHE A 245 12.08 10.81 17.40
CA PHE A 245 12.44 12.18 17.09
C PHE A 245 11.37 13.15 17.58
N GLU A 246 11.76 14.11 18.39
CA GLU A 246 10.88 15.20 18.84
C GLU A 246 10.70 16.24 17.74
N ILE A 247 9.52 16.31 17.14
CA ILE A 247 9.12 17.40 16.25
C ILE A 247 8.71 18.59 17.13
N ARG A 248 9.39 19.72 16.97
CA ARG A 248 9.16 20.92 17.78
C ARG A 248 8.53 22.04 16.96
N HIS A 249 7.34 22.50 17.35
CA HIS A 249 6.74 23.74 16.83
C HIS A 249 7.19 24.94 17.67
N GLU A 250 7.19 26.15 17.11
CA GLU A 250 7.39 27.38 17.88
C GLU A 250 6.21 27.53 18.86
N GLY A 251 6.47 27.43 20.18
CA GLY A 251 5.43 27.45 21.23
C GLY A 251 5.17 26.14 21.98
N GLU A 252 6.21 25.41 22.39
CA GLU A 252 6.22 24.32 23.40
C GLU A 252 5.61 22.95 23.04
N ASN A 253 4.72 22.82 22.05
CA ASN A 253 4.21 21.50 21.69
C ASN A 253 5.30 20.62 21.04
N VAL A 254 5.70 19.56 21.75
CA VAL A 254 6.64 18.54 21.29
C VAL A 254 5.87 17.27 20.94
N TYR A 255 5.93 16.88 19.67
CA TYR A 255 5.39 15.59 19.22
C TYR A 255 6.54 14.61 19.00
N LYS A 256 6.56 13.52 19.77
CA LYS A 256 7.56 12.45 19.65
C LYS A 256 7.12 11.46 18.57
N LEU A 257 7.94 11.29 17.54
CA LEU A 257 7.70 10.33 16.47
C LEU A 257 8.75 9.22 16.52
N SER A 258 8.35 7.98 16.84
CA SER A 258 9.23 6.80 16.80
C SER A 258 9.19 6.10 15.44
N HIS A 259 8.04 6.11 14.76
CA HIS A 259 7.86 5.37 13.52
C HIS A 259 6.72 5.90 12.65
N LEU A 260 6.74 5.51 11.38
CA LEU A 260 5.64 5.63 10.42
C LEU A 260 5.45 4.28 9.71
N LEU A 261 4.20 3.89 9.52
CA LEU A 261 3.81 2.65 8.83
C LEU A 261 2.93 2.98 7.62
N PHE A 262 3.25 2.39 6.48
CA PHE A 262 2.37 2.37 5.32
C PHE A 262 2.24 0.94 4.79
N MET A 263 1.21 0.22 5.23
CA MET A 263 1.11 -1.23 5.00
C MET A 263 2.35 -1.94 5.57
N ASP A 264 3.21 -2.50 4.72
CA ASP A 264 4.44 -3.21 5.04
C ASP A 264 5.70 -2.31 5.07
N ASP A 265 5.62 -1.09 4.54
CA ASP A 265 6.71 -0.12 4.63
C ASP A 265 6.80 0.46 6.05
N ILE A 266 7.88 0.18 6.77
CA ILE A 266 8.15 0.74 8.10
C ILE A 266 9.31 1.72 8.01
N LYS A 267 9.14 2.91 8.58
CA LYS A 267 10.21 3.87 8.77
C LYS A 267 10.34 4.21 10.25
N LEU A 268 11.51 3.98 10.83
CA LEU A 268 11.82 4.27 12.23
C LEU A 268 12.59 5.59 12.35
N TYR A 269 12.45 6.24 13.50
CA TYR A 269 13.11 7.50 13.84
C TYR A 269 13.61 7.45 15.29
N GLY A 270 14.90 7.71 15.49
CA GLY A 270 15.52 7.88 16.80
C GLY A 270 16.43 9.10 16.80
N THR A 271 16.79 9.61 17.97
CA THR A 271 17.71 10.76 18.08
C THR A 271 19.18 10.37 17.88
N ASN A 272 19.52 9.10 18.03
CA ASN A 272 20.87 8.57 17.90
C ASN A 272 20.84 7.08 17.50
N LYS A 273 22.03 6.49 17.32
CA LYS A 273 22.22 5.10 16.91
C LYS A 273 21.64 4.12 17.92
N ASP A 274 21.80 4.38 19.21
CA ASP A 274 21.38 3.49 20.28
C ASP A 274 19.85 3.41 20.39
N GLN A 275 19.17 4.55 20.29
CA GLN A 275 17.71 4.59 20.21
C GLN A 275 17.20 3.89 18.95
N LEU A 276 17.83 4.11 17.80
CA LEU A 276 17.43 3.43 16.57
C LEU A 276 17.65 1.91 16.69
N GLY A 277 18.77 1.48 17.26
CA GLY A 277 19.06 0.06 17.51
C GLY A 277 18.03 -0.57 18.46
N SER A 278 17.62 0.16 19.50
CA SER A 278 16.56 -0.29 20.42
C SER A 278 15.21 -0.44 19.71
N LEU A 279 14.83 0.52 18.84
CA LEU A 279 13.63 0.41 18.02
C LEU A 279 13.72 -0.76 17.01
N LEU A 280 14.88 -0.95 16.39
CA LEU A 280 15.12 -2.07 15.46
C LEU A 280 15.01 -3.42 16.16
N ASN A 281 15.55 -3.55 17.36
CA ASN A 281 15.41 -4.76 18.19
C ASN A 281 13.94 -5.09 18.47
N ILE A 282 13.10 -4.09 18.76
CA ILE A 282 11.66 -4.29 18.96
C ILE A 282 11.00 -4.82 17.67
N VAL A 283 11.34 -4.22 16.51
CA VAL A 283 10.81 -4.69 15.23
C VAL A 283 11.30 -6.10 14.92
N GLU A 284 12.58 -6.42 15.17
CA GLU A 284 13.15 -7.75 14.95
C GLU A 284 12.49 -8.80 15.82
N MET A 285 12.39 -8.57 17.14
CA MET A 285 11.72 -9.48 18.06
C MET A 285 10.29 -9.74 17.65
N PHE A 286 9.52 -8.67 17.38
CA PHE A 286 8.14 -8.80 16.90
C PHE A 286 8.05 -9.59 15.59
N SER A 287 8.97 -9.33 14.65
CA SER A 287 9.01 -10.02 13.36
C SER A 287 9.28 -11.50 13.52
N ASN A 288 10.19 -11.87 14.42
CA ASN A 288 10.51 -13.26 14.75
C ASN A 288 9.30 -13.95 15.39
N ASP A 289 8.60 -13.30 16.32
CA ASP A 289 7.40 -13.83 16.98
C ASP A 289 6.27 -14.13 15.98
N ILE A 290 6.11 -13.27 14.96
CA ILE A 290 5.10 -13.46 13.91
C ILE A 290 5.67 -14.19 12.68
N GLY A 291 6.90 -14.69 12.76
CA GLY A 291 7.62 -15.43 11.73
C GLY A 291 7.95 -14.66 10.45
N MET A 292 7.80 -13.34 10.41
CA MET A 292 8.08 -12.52 9.21
C MET A 292 9.56 -12.17 9.10
N GLN A 293 10.08 -12.09 7.87
CA GLN A 293 11.49 -11.84 7.60
C GLN A 293 11.70 -10.52 6.86
N PHE A 294 12.77 -9.81 7.20
CA PHE A 294 13.17 -8.58 6.50
C PHE A 294 13.72 -8.88 5.10
N GLY A 295 13.29 -8.10 4.13
CA GLY A 295 13.90 -8.00 2.81
C GLY A 295 15.15 -7.12 2.85
N LEU A 296 16.23 -7.61 3.45
CA LEU A 296 17.47 -6.83 3.75
C LEU A 296 18.05 -6.07 2.55
N SER A 297 17.85 -6.56 1.32
CA SER A 297 18.28 -5.85 0.10
C SER A 297 17.66 -4.46 -0.04
N LYS A 298 16.47 -4.27 0.52
CA LYS A 298 15.74 -2.99 0.57
C LYS A 298 15.82 -2.30 1.93
N CYS A 299 16.16 -2.97 3.03
CA CYS A 299 16.32 -2.30 4.31
C CYS A 299 17.55 -1.39 4.31
N ARG A 300 17.46 -0.20 4.91
CA ARG A 300 18.59 0.75 5.00
C ARG A 300 18.58 1.51 6.32
N THR A 301 19.77 1.84 6.85
CA THR A 301 19.91 2.81 7.95
C THR A 301 20.47 4.14 7.45
N LEU A 302 20.11 5.23 8.11
CA LEU A 302 20.64 6.56 7.84
C LEU A 302 20.84 7.31 9.15
N HIS A 303 22.07 7.77 9.41
CA HIS A 303 22.43 8.52 10.60
C HIS A 303 22.91 9.92 10.24
N ILE A 304 22.32 10.94 10.85
CA ILE A 304 22.68 12.35 10.73
C ILE A 304 23.16 12.81 12.10
N LEU A 305 24.43 13.19 12.20
CA LEU A 305 25.01 13.81 13.39
C LEU A 305 25.31 15.28 13.08
N ARG A 306 24.64 16.19 13.78
CA ARG A 306 24.78 17.65 13.58
C ARG A 306 24.70 18.09 12.11
N GLY A 307 23.80 17.48 11.33
CA GLY A 307 23.60 17.77 9.91
C GLY A 307 24.57 17.08 8.94
N LYS A 308 25.45 16.18 9.42
CA LYS A 308 26.36 15.38 8.58
C LYS A 308 25.97 13.90 8.59
N LEU A 309 25.95 13.27 7.42
CA LEU A 309 25.70 11.84 7.27
C LEU A 309 26.83 11.01 7.90
N GLN A 310 26.46 9.94 8.58
CA GLN A 310 27.35 8.89 9.06
C GLN A 310 26.90 7.54 8.51
N GLU A 311 27.83 6.86 7.85
CA GLU A 311 27.59 5.57 7.20
C GLU A 311 27.85 4.45 8.21
N VAL A 312 26.87 4.20 9.07
CA VAL A 312 26.95 3.14 10.08
C VAL A 312 25.88 2.10 9.83
N PRO A 313 26.26 0.85 9.45
CA PRO A 313 25.31 -0.23 9.28
C PRO A 313 24.77 -0.67 10.64
N HIS A 314 23.69 -1.43 10.62
CA HIS A 314 23.15 -2.06 11.82
C HIS A 314 23.19 -3.58 11.67
N GLU A 315 23.75 -4.24 12.69
CA GLU A 315 23.75 -5.69 12.80
C GLU A 315 22.54 -6.13 13.63
N LEU A 316 21.76 -7.05 13.07
CA LEU A 316 20.62 -7.67 13.72
C LEU A 316 21.08 -8.72 14.74
N GLN A 317 20.19 -9.16 15.62
CA GLN A 317 20.52 -10.13 16.67
C GLN A 317 21.03 -11.47 16.11
N ASP A 318 20.62 -11.82 14.89
CA ASP A 318 21.07 -13.03 14.20
C ASP A 318 22.31 -12.83 13.29
N GLY A 319 23.00 -11.69 13.41
CA GLY A 319 24.23 -11.37 12.68
C GLY A 319 24.02 -10.88 11.25
N ARG A 320 22.78 -10.79 10.77
CA ARG A 320 22.49 -10.21 9.45
C ARG A 320 22.64 -8.69 9.48
N ILE A 321 23.08 -8.10 8.37
CA ILE A 321 23.42 -6.66 8.31
C ILE A 321 22.38 -5.87 7.50
N ILE A 322 21.83 -4.81 8.11
CA ILE A 322 21.15 -3.72 7.41
C ILE A 322 22.20 -2.69 6.98
N LYS A 323 22.34 -2.50 5.67
CA LYS A 323 23.32 -1.59 5.09
C LYS A 323 22.99 -0.13 5.42
N ALA A 324 24.02 0.66 5.71
CA ALA A 324 23.89 2.11 5.76
C ALA A 324 23.71 2.69 4.35
N MET A 325 23.01 3.81 4.25
CA MET A 325 23.04 4.64 3.06
C MET A 325 24.37 5.40 2.98
N THR A 326 25.00 5.40 1.80
CA THR A 326 26.14 6.28 1.51
C THR A 326 25.69 7.69 1.12
N LYS A 327 26.63 8.62 0.94
CA LYS A 327 26.33 9.99 0.47
C LYS A 327 25.72 10.03 -0.93
N GLU A 328 26.06 9.08 -1.78
CA GLU A 328 25.59 8.98 -3.16
C GLU A 328 24.26 8.22 -3.27
N ASP A 329 23.87 7.48 -2.21
CA ASP A 329 22.66 6.69 -2.19
C ASP A 329 21.40 7.56 -2.11
N THR A 330 20.36 7.14 -2.84
CA THR A 330 19.00 7.65 -2.67
C THR A 330 18.04 6.50 -2.41
N TYR A 331 17.20 6.65 -1.40
CA TYR A 331 16.16 5.70 -1.05
C TYR A 331 14.81 6.16 -1.62
N LYS A 332 14.08 5.24 -2.27
CA LYS A 332 12.74 5.53 -2.81
C LYS A 332 11.68 5.17 -1.77
N TYR A 333 11.28 6.14 -0.94
CA TYR A 333 10.23 5.97 0.07
C TYR A 333 8.90 6.51 -0.44
N LEU A 334 7.87 5.66 -0.49
CA LEU A 334 6.52 6.02 -0.98
C LEU A 334 6.53 6.72 -2.36
N GLY A 335 7.48 6.35 -3.22
CA GLY A 335 7.63 6.94 -4.55
C GLY A 335 8.50 8.20 -4.65
N MET A 336 8.93 8.78 -3.52
CA MET A 336 9.83 9.94 -3.47
C MET A 336 11.25 9.54 -3.11
N LYS A 337 12.25 10.13 -3.80
CA LYS A 337 13.66 9.88 -3.52
C LYS A 337 14.16 10.73 -2.33
N GLN A 338 14.88 10.08 -1.42
CA GLN A 338 15.37 10.69 -0.20
C GLN A 338 16.80 10.29 0.10
N SER A 339 17.58 11.21 0.64
CA SER A 339 18.88 10.99 1.27
C SER A 339 18.79 11.46 2.73
N MET A 340 19.58 12.46 3.15
CA MET A 340 19.36 13.21 4.39
C MET A 340 18.06 14.03 4.37
N ARG A 341 17.60 14.41 3.18
CA ARG A 341 16.35 15.11 2.92
C ARG A 341 15.75 14.65 1.60
N MET A 342 14.55 15.12 1.30
CA MET A 342 13.92 14.83 0.02
C MET A 342 14.67 15.51 -1.13
N GLU A 343 15.04 14.75 -2.17
CA GLU A 343 15.80 15.24 -3.32
C GLU A 343 14.90 15.98 -4.33
N GLN A 344 14.38 17.14 -3.91
CA GLN A 344 13.31 17.84 -4.63
C GLN A 344 13.65 18.11 -6.11
N ASN A 345 14.87 18.55 -6.42
CA ASN A 345 15.26 18.85 -7.80
C ASN A 345 15.31 17.59 -8.67
N GLN A 346 15.86 16.49 -8.16
CA GLN A 346 15.90 15.22 -8.87
C GLN A 346 14.49 14.69 -9.11
N ILE A 347 13.63 14.72 -8.08
CA ILE A 347 12.24 14.27 -8.21
C ILE A 347 11.49 15.13 -9.24
N LYS A 348 11.61 16.46 -9.17
CA LYS A 348 10.99 17.37 -10.16
C LYS A 348 11.42 17.03 -11.58
N ASN A 349 12.71 16.79 -11.80
CA ASN A 349 13.25 16.43 -13.11
C ASN A 349 12.65 15.10 -13.63
N GLU A 350 12.60 14.06 -12.80
CA GLU A 350 12.02 12.76 -13.15
C GLU A 350 10.52 12.86 -13.46
N LEU A 351 9.77 13.59 -12.63
CA LEU A 351 8.35 13.85 -12.84
C LEU A 351 8.11 14.61 -14.14
N MET A 352 8.95 15.59 -14.45
CA MET A 352 8.88 16.35 -15.70
C MET A 352 9.22 15.54 -16.94
N GLN A 353 10.18 14.60 -16.83
CA GLN A 353 10.50 13.67 -17.90
C GLN A 353 9.32 12.73 -18.17
N GLU A 354 8.72 12.15 -17.13
CA GLU A 354 7.56 11.27 -17.26
C GLU A 354 6.34 12.03 -17.80
N PHE A 355 6.05 13.23 -17.30
CA PHE A 355 5.00 14.12 -17.83
C PHE A 355 5.20 14.38 -19.34
N THR A 356 6.42 14.77 -19.74
CA THR A 356 6.76 15.04 -21.14
C THR A 356 6.61 13.78 -22.00
N LYS A 357 7.04 12.62 -21.50
CA LYS A 357 6.89 11.32 -22.16
C LYS A 357 5.43 10.97 -22.38
N ARG A 358 4.57 11.17 -21.38
CA ARG A 358 3.12 10.93 -21.48
C ARG A 358 2.46 11.86 -22.49
N ILE A 359 2.80 13.15 -22.50
CA ILE A 359 2.33 14.09 -23.54
C ILE A 359 2.74 13.58 -24.93
N ARG A 360 4.02 13.25 -25.14
CA ARG A 360 4.49 12.76 -26.45
C ARG A 360 3.75 11.51 -26.90
N LYS A 361 3.40 10.59 -25.98
CA LYS A 361 2.56 9.42 -26.30
C LYS A 361 1.16 9.84 -26.75
N ILE A 362 0.51 10.77 -26.03
CA ILE A 362 -0.80 11.29 -26.42
C ILE A 362 -0.73 11.97 -27.80
N MET A 363 0.32 12.76 -28.07
CA MET A 363 0.49 13.44 -29.37
C MET A 363 0.66 12.49 -30.55
N LYS A 364 1.06 11.24 -30.31
CA LYS A 364 1.13 10.19 -31.35
C LYS A 364 -0.20 9.50 -31.62
N THR A 365 -1.26 9.85 -30.90
CA THR A 365 -2.60 9.28 -31.09
C THR A 365 -3.41 10.12 -32.06
N SER A 366 -4.37 9.50 -32.75
CA SER A 366 -5.33 10.19 -33.64
C SER A 366 -6.54 10.76 -32.88
N LEU A 367 -6.36 11.15 -31.62
CA LEU A 367 -7.44 11.71 -30.82
C LEU A 367 -7.80 13.13 -31.31
N ASN A 368 -9.10 13.42 -31.38
CA ASN A 368 -9.56 14.80 -31.58
C ASN A 368 -9.16 15.70 -30.40
N SER A 369 -9.19 17.02 -30.60
CA SER A 369 -8.71 18.00 -29.61
C SER A 369 -9.37 17.86 -28.24
N LYS A 370 -10.69 17.61 -28.19
CA LYS A 370 -11.43 17.42 -26.94
C LYS A 370 -10.93 16.22 -26.15
N ASN A 371 -10.80 15.07 -26.83
CA ASN A 371 -10.32 13.83 -26.21
C ASN A 371 -8.83 13.90 -25.87
N MET A 372 -8.04 14.63 -26.65
CA MET A 372 -6.63 14.89 -26.36
C MET A 372 -6.45 15.70 -25.08
N ILE A 373 -7.17 16.82 -24.92
CA ILE A 373 -7.13 17.62 -23.69
C ILE A 373 -7.56 16.76 -22.50
N LYS A 374 -8.63 15.97 -22.66
CA LYS A 374 -9.07 15.01 -21.63
C LYS A 374 -7.98 13.99 -21.30
N ALA A 375 -7.27 13.44 -22.29
CA ALA A 375 -6.17 12.52 -22.09
C ALA A 375 -4.98 13.19 -21.39
N ILE A 376 -4.64 14.43 -21.72
CA ILE A 376 -3.59 15.18 -21.03
C ILE A 376 -3.94 15.33 -19.55
N ASN A 377 -5.17 15.77 -19.25
CA ASN A 377 -5.62 16.00 -17.88
C ASN A 377 -5.71 14.70 -17.05
N THR A 378 -6.07 13.58 -17.67
CA THR A 378 -6.29 12.30 -16.97
C THR A 378 -5.05 11.40 -16.93
N TYR A 379 -4.16 11.49 -17.92
CA TYR A 379 -2.98 10.62 -18.03
C TYR A 379 -1.65 11.36 -17.81
N ALA A 380 -1.45 12.52 -18.42
CA ALA A 380 -0.18 13.24 -18.29
C ALA A 380 -0.11 14.01 -16.97
N VAL A 381 -1.08 14.88 -16.69
CA VAL A 381 -1.11 15.75 -15.49
C VAL A 381 -1.08 14.91 -14.20
N THR A 382 -1.70 13.74 -14.19
CA THR A 382 -1.70 12.83 -13.03
C THR A 382 -0.30 12.35 -12.63
N ALA A 383 0.69 12.39 -13.53
CA ALA A 383 2.09 12.16 -13.16
C ALA A 383 2.62 13.21 -12.18
N LEU A 384 2.16 14.46 -12.30
CA LEU A 384 2.59 15.58 -11.46
C LEU A 384 1.72 15.73 -10.21
N THR A 385 0.43 15.41 -10.32
CA THR A 385 -0.58 15.66 -9.27
C THR A 385 -0.18 15.11 -7.90
N TYR A 386 0.42 13.92 -7.88
CA TYR A 386 0.86 13.27 -6.64
C TYR A 386 1.92 14.11 -5.89
N SER A 387 2.78 14.83 -6.61
CA SER A 387 3.84 15.65 -6.01
C SER A 387 3.34 16.98 -5.43
N PHE A 388 2.17 17.47 -5.85
CA PHE A 388 1.68 18.77 -5.43
C PHE A 388 1.32 18.77 -3.94
N GLY A 389 1.96 19.69 -3.21
CA GLY A 389 1.86 19.81 -1.75
C GLY A 389 2.68 18.78 -0.97
N ILE A 390 3.54 18.00 -1.63
CA ILE A 390 4.64 17.24 -1.01
C ILE A 390 5.95 17.99 -1.29
N ILE A 391 6.14 18.37 -2.55
CA ILE A 391 7.30 19.11 -3.03
C ILE A 391 6.91 20.58 -3.24
N ARG A 392 7.86 21.48 -3.02
CA ARG A 392 7.67 22.91 -3.27
C ARG A 392 7.81 23.22 -4.75
N TRP A 393 6.68 23.46 -5.43
CA TRP A 393 6.65 23.97 -6.79
C TRP A 393 6.48 25.49 -6.76
N SER A 394 7.38 26.25 -7.39
CA SER A 394 7.22 27.70 -7.53
C SER A 394 6.20 28.03 -8.63
N ASN A 395 5.61 29.23 -8.58
CA ASN A 395 4.69 29.69 -9.63
C ASN A 395 5.37 29.66 -11.00
N THR A 396 6.63 30.11 -11.08
CA THR A 396 7.44 30.07 -12.30
C THR A 396 7.64 28.65 -12.82
N GLU A 397 7.86 27.67 -11.94
CA GLU A 397 7.95 26.26 -12.35
C GLU A 397 6.63 25.75 -12.91
N VAL A 398 5.50 26.07 -12.27
CA VAL A 398 4.16 25.67 -12.75
C VAL A 398 3.85 26.32 -14.10
N GLU A 399 4.17 27.60 -14.29
CA GLU A 399 4.04 28.29 -15.58
C GLU A 399 4.93 27.66 -16.65
N ASN A 400 6.17 27.28 -16.30
CA ASN A 400 7.07 26.57 -17.21
C ASN A 400 6.47 25.22 -17.67
N ILE A 401 5.79 24.49 -16.78
CA ILE A 401 5.09 23.24 -17.11
C ILE A 401 3.99 23.50 -18.14
N GLN A 402 3.16 24.51 -17.90
CA GLN A 402 2.09 24.90 -18.83
C GLN A 402 2.65 25.31 -20.19
N ARG A 403 3.68 26.17 -20.21
CA ARG A 403 4.35 26.61 -21.44
C ARG A 403 4.90 25.43 -22.22
N LYS A 404 5.57 24.49 -21.55
CA LYS A 404 6.11 23.29 -22.17
C LYS A 404 5.01 22.40 -22.77
N CYS A 405 3.87 22.27 -22.08
CA CYS A 405 2.70 21.57 -22.61
C CYS A 405 2.18 22.25 -23.89
N ARG A 406 1.97 23.58 -23.86
CA ARG A 406 1.52 24.36 -25.02
C ARG A 406 2.47 24.20 -26.21
N VAL A 407 3.78 24.39 -26.00
CA VAL A 407 4.80 24.23 -27.04
C VAL A 407 4.76 22.84 -27.68
N LEU A 408 4.61 21.78 -26.89
CA LEU A 408 4.52 20.42 -27.42
C LEU A 408 3.26 20.22 -28.27
N MET A 409 2.12 20.78 -27.85
CA MET A 409 0.89 20.70 -28.62
C MET A 409 0.95 21.53 -29.91
N THR A 410 1.53 22.73 -29.89
CA THR A 410 1.74 23.55 -31.08
C THR A 410 2.66 22.85 -32.09
N ARG A 411 3.76 22.24 -31.61
CA ARG A 411 4.66 21.45 -32.48
C ARG A 411 3.97 20.25 -33.13
N ALA A 412 3.00 19.66 -32.44
CA ALA A 412 2.18 18.57 -32.98
C ALA A 412 1.06 19.07 -33.93
N ARG A 413 1.01 20.39 -34.25
CA ARG A 413 -0.06 21.04 -35.04
C ARG A 413 -1.47 20.87 -34.46
N MET A 414 -1.56 20.63 -33.14
CA MET A 414 -2.84 20.38 -32.45
C MET A 414 -3.45 21.65 -31.86
N HIS A 415 -2.69 22.75 -31.84
CA HIS A 415 -3.17 24.09 -31.51
C HIS A 415 -2.89 25.05 -32.66
N HIS A 416 -3.81 25.99 -32.88
CA HIS A 416 -3.58 27.11 -33.79
C HIS A 416 -2.40 27.96 -33.25
N PRO A 417 -1.43 28.38 -34.08
CA PRO A 417 -0.21 29.09 -33.63
C PRO A 417 -0.48 30.34 -32.78
N LYS A 418 -1.65 30.97 -32.95
CA LYS A 418 -2.09 32.17 -32.21
C LYS A 418 -2.75 31.90 -30.83
N SER A 419 -2.68 30.68 -30.30
CA SER A 419 -3.26 30.32 -28.99
C SER A 419 -2.27 30.37 -27.84
N ILE A 420 -1.11 30.99 -28.05
CA ILE A 420 0.01 31.03 -27.09
C ILE A 420 -0.05 32.25 -26.16
N ASP A 421 -0.87 33.26 -26.48
CA ASP A 421 -1.05 34.46 -25.65
C ASP A 421 -1.88 34.19 -24.39
#